data_AF-A0AAX3IA12-F1
#
_entry.id   AF-A0AAX3IA12-F1
#
_cell.length_a   1.000
_cell.length_b   1.000
_cell.length_c   1.000
_cell.angle_alpha   90.00
_cell.angle_beta   90.00
_cell.angle_gamma   90.00
#
_symmetry.space_group_name_H-M   'P 1'
#
loop_
_entity.id
_entity.type
_entity.pdbx_description
1 polymer ?
#
loop_
_entity_poly.entity_id
_entity_poly.type
_entity_poly.pdbx_seq_one_letter_code
_entity_poly.pdbx_strand_id
1 'polypeptide(L)'
;MLEKNKEIILTGEEALEALKEIEFILISLHKMGSFYADKPGAVEEYRRITTDFIDNCEVTKRLARVRTIISHHFDDSIGDDDMDDMERHLLDLKFWKPASTEKTHSNTGKFSFSDGVIDQLTAKRDELLMVFTDQQEQTFLITFHKLISFHRLSSAGSKVCDMHEEKTSTLSQENVCIDPNEAITTYCFKSGNGETVLAVIASGYSVERI
;
A
#
# COMPACT_ATOMS: atom_id res chain seq x y z
N MET A 1 -8.18 4.20 30.68
CA MET A 1 -6.85 4.56 31.16
C MET A 1 -6.55 3.89 32.47
N LEU A 2 -5.57 2.99 32.46
CA LEU A 2 -4.97 2.37 33.63
C LEU A 2 -4.35 3.44 34.53
N GLU A 3 -4.41 3.24 35.86
CA GLU A 3 -3.90 4.23 36.82
C GLU A 3 -2.42 4.58 36.57
N LYS A 4 -1.59 3.59 36.23
CA LYS A 4 -0.17 3.79 35.92
C LYS A 4 0.11 4.53 34.61
N ASN A 5 -0.87 4.61 33.71
CA ASN A 5 -0.74 5.36 32.46
C ASN A 5 -1.15 6.83 32.61
N LYS A 6 -1.70 7.23 33.77
CA LYS A 6 -2.04 8.63 34.05
C LYS A 6 -0.81 9.53 34.19
N GLU A 7 0.30 8.95 34.65
CA GLU A 7 1.59 9.61 34.79
C GLU A 7 2.68 8.74 34.18
N ILE A 8 3.38 9.26 33.18
CA ILE A 8 4.57 8.63 32.61
C ILE A 8 5.81 9.43 33.02
N ILE A 9 6.96 8.75 33.16
CA ILE A 9 8.22 9.36 33.55
C ILE A 9 9.22 9.18 32.42
N LEU A 10 9.61 10.28 31.78
CA LEU A 10 10.69 10.35 30.82
C LEU A 10 11.98 10.78 31.54
N THR A 11 13.08 10.11 31.26
CA THR A 11 14.41 10.62 31.65
C THR A 11 14.74 11.89 30.87
N GLY A 12 15.65 12.70 31.41
CA GLY A 12 16.14 13.88 30.70
C GLY A 12 16.78 13.54 29.34
N GLU A 13 17.44 12.39 29.23
CA GLU A 13 18.07 11.93 27.98
C GLU A 13 17.03 11.55 26.93
N GLU A 14 16.00 10.78 27.29
CA GLU A 14 14.87 10.45 26.42
C GLU A 14 14.16 11.71 25.93
N ALA A 15 13.88 12.64 26.84
CA ALA A 15 13.25 13.91 26.50
C ALA A 15 14.11 14.74 25.53
N LEU A 16 15.42 14.82 25.76
CA LEU A 16 16.34 15.54 24.87
C LEU A 16 16.45 14.89 23.49
N GLU A 17 16.48 13.56 23.42
CA GLU A 17 16.56 12.87 22.12
C GLU A 17 15.26 13.03 21.32
N ALA A 18 14.10 12.99 21.99
CA ALA A 18 12.82 13.30 21.35
C ALA A 18 12.78 14.76 20.86
N LEU A 19 13.19 15.72 21.69
CA LEU A 19 13.23 17.15 21.34
C LEU A 19 14.16 17.42 20.15
N LYS A 20 15.32 16.78 20.10
CA LYS A 20 16.27 16.93 19.00
C LYS A 20 15.65 16.56 17.64
N GLU A 21 14.88 15.48 17.58
CA GLU A 21 14.18 15.08 16.36
C GLU A 21 13.07 16.07 15.98
N ILE A 22 12.30 16.53 16.97
CA ILE A 22 11.23 17.53 16.78
C ILE A 22 11.81 18.86 16.26
N GLU A 23 12.85 19.38 16.90
CA GLU A 23 13.50 20.64 16.56
C GLU A 23 14.10 20.60 15.15
N PHE A 24 14.75 19.49 14.78
CA PHE A 24 15.26 19.31 13.42
C PHE A 24 14.15 19.48 12.38
N ILE A 25 12.98 18.88 12.59
CA ILE A 25 11.85 18.96 11.68
C ILE A 25 11.26 20.38 11.67
N LEU A 26 10.93 20.93 12.85
CA LEU A 26 10.25 22.23 12.97
C LEU A 26 11.09 23.37 12.42
N ILE A 27 12.37 23.47 12.82
CA ILE A 27 13.25 24.54 12.38
C ILE A 27 13.50 24.46 10.87
N SER A 28 13.68 23.25 10.33
CA SER A 28 13.92 23.07 8.89
C SER A 28 12.70 23.48 8.07
N LEU A 29 11.51 22.98 8.42
CA LEU A 29 10.27 23.35 7.74
C LEU A 29 9.97 24.86 7.85
N HIS A 30 10.22 25.46 9.02
CA HIS A 30 10.07 26.91 9.20
C HIS A 30 11.01 27.70 8.29
N LYS A 31 12.29 27.31 8.20
CA LYS A 31 13.27 27.96 7.31
C LYS A 31 12.88 27.82 5.84
N MET A 32 12.41 26.64 5.43
CA MET A 32 11.94 26.41 4.06
C MET A 32 10.74 27.31 3.75
N GLY A 33 9.73 27.31 4.62
CA GLY A 33 8.55 28.19 4.47
C GLY A 33 8.94 29.66 4.37
N SER A 34 9.79 30.14 5.29
CA SER A 34 10.27 31.52 5.30
C SER A 34 11.07 31.88 4.03
N PHE A 35 11.88 30.97 3.49
CA PHE A 35 12.66 31.22 2.28
C PHE A 35 11.80 31.35 1.01
N TYR A 36 10.66 30.67 0.94
CA TYR A 36 9.75 30.68 -0.21
C TYR A 36 8.57 31.65 -0.06
N ALA A 37 8.34 32.22 1.12
CA ALA A 37 7.20 33.10 1.40
C ALA A 37 7.07 34.29 0.42
N ASP A 38 8.20 34.91 0.06
CA ASP A 38 8.22 36.12 -0.78
C ASP A 38 8.60 35.83 -2.24
N LYS A 39 8.39 34.60 -2.73
CA LYS A 39 8.79 34.18 -4.08
C LYS A 39 7.59 33.82 -4.96
N PRO A 40 7.02 34.79 -5.67
CA PRO A 40 5.94 34.54 -6.63
C PRO A 40 6.36 33.52 -7.68
N GLY A 41 5.51 32.53 -7.95
CA GLY A 41 5.76 31.49 -8.96
C GLY A 41 6.60 30.29 -8.49
N ALA A 42 7.15 30.31 -7.26
CA ALA A 42 7.96 29.21 -6.74
C ALA A 42 7.15 28.12 -6.01
N VAL A 43 5.81 28.11 -6.12
CA VAL A 43 4.94 27.19 -5.37
C VAL A 43 5.28 25.73 -5.65
N GLU A 44 5.52 25.38 -6.92
CA GLU A 44 5.82 23.99 -7.29
C GLU A 44 7.20 23.55 -6.82
N GLU A 45 8.17 24.47 -6.87
CA GLU A 45 9.49 24.22 -6.31
C GLU A 45 9.44 24.06 -4.79
N TYR A 46 8.69 24.91 -4.08
CA TYR A 46 8.49 24.78 -2.64
C TYR A 46 7.88 23.43 -2.26
N ARG A 47 6.85 22.98 -2.99
CA ARG A 47 6.23 21.65 -2.80
C ARG A 47 7.24 20.53 -2.99
N ARG A 48 7.93 20.53 -4.14
CA ARG A 48 8.97 19.53 -4.45
C ARG A 48 10.03 19.48 -3.35
N ILE A 49 10.61 20.63 -3.00
CA ILE A 49 11.68 20.73 -2.01
C ILE A 49 11.20 20.30 -0.61
N THR A 50 9.95 20.58 -0.25
CA THR A 50 9.36 20.13 1.02
C THR A 50 9.13 18.62 1.04
N THR A 51 8.64 18.04 -0.07
CA THR A 51 8.52 16.58 -0.22
C THR A 51 9.89 15.90 -0.18
N ASP A 52 10.87 16.41 -0.92
CA ASP A 52 12.24 15.90 -0.92
C ASP A 52 12.86 15.96 0.49
N PHE A 53 12.60 17.00 1.26
CA PHE A 53 13.04 17.07 2.65
C PHE A 53 12.38 16.00 3.52
N ILE A 54 11.06 15.83 3.40
CA ILE A 54 10.31 14.82 4.17
C ILE A 54 10.87 13.42 3.90
N ASP A 55 11.11 13.08 2.63
CA ASP A 55 11.58 11.77 2.21
C ASP A 55 13.07 11.57 2.50
N ASN A 56 13.94 12.48 2.04
CA ASN A 56 15.39 12.32 2.14
C ASN A 56 15.94 12.53 3.57
N CYS A 57 15.28 13.35 4.38
CA CYS A 57 15.65 13.51 5.80
C CYS A 57 14.90 12.56 6.72
N GLU A 58 14.11 11.62 6.15
CA GLU A 58 13.40 10.57 6.84
C GLU A 58 12.50 11.08 7.97
N VAL A 59 11.77 12.17 7.71
CA VAL A 59 10.94 12.86 8.72
C VAL A 59 9.95 11.91 9.39
N THR A 60 9.37 10.97 8.63
CA THR A 60 8.47 9.95 9.17
C THR A 60 9.15 8.98 10.14
N LYS A 61 10.41 8.58 9.87
CA LYS A 61 11.19 7.73 10.78
C LYS A 61 11.58 8.49 12.05
N ARG A 62 11.92 9.78 11.93
CA ARG A 62 12.21 10.64 13.07
C ARG A 62 11.00 10.80 13.99
N LEU A 63 9.82 11.06 13.42
CA LEU A 63 8.56 11.10 14.18
C LEU A 63 8.22 9.73 14.79
N ALA A 64 8.47 8.63 14.09
CA ALA A 64 8.30 7.29 14.65
C ALA A 64 9.23 7.03 15.83
N ARG A 65 10.47 7.54 15.79
CA ARG A 65 11.42 7.46 16.90
C ARG A 65 10.94 8.25 18.12
N VAL A 66 10.48 9.48 17.92
CA VAL A 66 9.85 10.29 18.98
C VAL A 66 8.66 9.53 19.59
N ARG A 67 7.79 8.97 18.74
CA ARG A 67 6.66 8.15 19.20
C ARG A 67 7.13 6.99 20.06
N THR A 68 8.14 6.24 19.63
CA THR A 68 8.67 5.10 20.40
C THR A 68 9.21 5.52 21.77
N ILE A 69 9.96 6.62 21.83
CA ILE A 69 10.47 7.14 23.11
C ILE A 69 9.31 7.40 24.08
N ILE A 70 8.26 8.08 23.61
CA ILE A 70 7.12 8.43 24.47
C ILE A 70 6.27 7.18 24.79
N SER A 71 5.95 6.37 23.79
CA SER A 71 5.00 5.28 23.90
C SER A 71 5.50 4.13 24.77
N HIS A 72 6.82 3.92 24.86
CA HIS A 72 7.33 2.79 25.66
C HIS A 72 7.06 2.94 27.16
N HIS A 73 6.75 4.16 27.64
CA HIS A 73 6.48 4.40 29.05
C HIS A 73 5.01 4.13 29.42
N PHE A 74 4.16 3.85 28.42
CA PHE A 74 2.81 3.37 28.65
C PHE A 74 2.81 1.86 28.83
N ASP A 75 1.92 1.38 29.70
CA ASP A 75 1.48 -0.01 29.69
C ASP A 75 0.57 -0.26 28.48
N ASP A 76 0.93 -1.26 27.70
CA ASP A 76 0.24 -1.77 26.51
C ASP A 76 -0.67 -2.97 26.81
N SER A 77 -0.94 -3.24 28.10
CA SER A 77 -1.92 -4.24 28.51
C SER A 77 -3.29 -3.95 27.91
N ILE A 78 -3.79 -4.92 27.15
CA ILE A 78 -5.07 -4.88 26.43
C ILE A 78 -6.23 -4.99 27.43
N GLY A 79 -7.24 -4.11 27.29
CA GLY A 79 -8.46 -4.13 28.09
C GLY A 79 -9.53 -5.11 27.56
N ASP A 80 -10.69 -5.13 28.22
CA ASP A 80 -11.83 -5.99 27.83
C ASP A 80 -12.41 -5.66 26.44
N ASP A 81 -12.09 -4.48 25.90
CA ASP A 81 -12.50 -3.97 24.58
C ASP A 81 -11.48 -4.26 23.47
N ASP A 82 -10.49 -5.13 23.72
CA ASP A 82 -9.41 -5.50 22.80
C ASP A 82 -8.55 -4.30 22.36
N MET A 83 -8.47 -3.26 23.20
CA MET A 83 -7.65 -2.07 22.95
C MET A 83 -6.82 -1.68 24.17
N ASP A 84 -5.60 -1.19 23.93
CA ASP A 84 -4.81 -0.51 24.94
C ASP A 84 -5.27 0.96 25.14
N ASP A 85 -4.65 1.66 26.10
CA ASP A 85 -5.00 3.05 26.38
C ASP A 85 -4.62 4.04 25.27
N MET A 86 -3.52 3.79 24.55
CA MET A 86 -3.07 4.61 23.43
C MET A 86 -4.01 4.43 22.23
N GLU A 87 -4.33 3.19 21.86
CA GLU A 87 -5.29 2.87 20.81
C GLU A 87 -6.64 3.52 21.08
N ARG A 88 -7.15 3.38 22.30
CA ARG A 88 -8.41 4.02 22.72
C ARG A 88 -8.35 5.54 22.62
N HIS A 89 -7.20 6.16 22.91
CA HIS A 89 -7.03 7.61 22.80
C HIS A 89 -6.90 8.10 21.35
N LEU A 90 -6.36 7.26 20.46
CA LEU A 90 -6.09 7.58 19.06
C LEU A 90 -7.23 7.16 18.11
N LEU A 91 -8.28 6.51 18.62
CA LEU A 91 -9.38 5.95 17.84
C LEU A 91 -10.05 6.96 16.90
N ASP A 92 -10.21 8.20 17.36
CA ASP A 92 -10.88 9.26 16.60
C ASP A 92 -9.97 9.96 15.57
N LEU A 93 -8.70 9.57 15.47
CA LEU A 93 -7.78 10.15 14.50
C LEU A 93 -8.15 9.71 13.08
N LYS A 94 -8.50 10.69 12.25
CA LYS A 94 -8.73 10.48 10.82
C LYS A 94 -7.41 10.53 10.08
N PHE A 95 -6.87 9.36 9.76
CA PHE A 95 -5.70 9.26 8.90
C PHE A 95 -6.00 9.70 7.48
N TRP A 96 -5.02 10.34 6.85
CA TRP A 96 -5.07 10.58 5.42
C TRP A 96 -5.24 9.25 4.71
N LYS A 97 -6.22 9.20 3.81
CA LYS A 97 -6.40 8.12 2.85
C LYS A 97 -6.26 8.76 1.48
N PRO A 98 -5.75 8.04 0.47
CA PRO A 98 -5.89 8.51 -0.90
C PRO A 98 -7.36 8.87 -1.12
N ALA A 99 -7.62 9.94 -1.87
CA ALA A 99 -8.95 10.18 -2.37
C ALA A 99 -9.42 8.87 -2.99
N SER A 100 -10.50 8.30 -2.48
CA SER A 100 -11.01 7.03 -2.97
C SER A 100 -11.11 7.17 -4.48
N THR A 101 -10.27 6.45 -5.21
CA THR A 101 -10.50 6.18 -6.61
C THR A 101 -11.66 5.19 -6.74
N GLU A 102 -12.70 5.35 -5.92
CA GLU A 102 -14.07 5.18 -6.38
C GLU A 102 -14.33 6.28 -7.42
N LYS A 103 -13.66 6.15 -8.57
CA LYS A 103 -14.44 6.18 -9.78
C LYS A 103 -15.49 5.13 -9.53
N THR A 104 -16.74 5.55 -9.36
CA THR A 104 -17.89 4.69 -9.52
C THR A 104 -17.85 4.18 -10.96
N HIS A 105 -16.97 3.24 -11.24
CA HIS A 105 -17.17 2.27 -12.28
C HIS A 105 -17.91 1.14 -11.59
N SER A 106 -19.18 1.41 -11.29
CA SER A 106 -20.21 0.41 -11.55
C SER A 106 -20.18 0.12 -13.06
N ASN A 107 -19.17 -0.62 -13.48
CA ASN A 107 -19.27 -1.49 -14.62
C ASN A 107 -18.90 -2.86 -14.07
N THR A 108 -19.93 -3.57 -13.62
CA THR A 108 -20.08 -5.00 -13.86
C THR A 108 -20.06 -5.28 -15.38
N GLY A 109 -19.00 -4.84 -16.04
CA GLY A 109 -18.69 -5.01 -17.44
C GLY A 109 -17.40 -5.79 -17.46
N LYS A 110 -17.54 -7.11 -17.61
CA LYS A 110 -16.49 -8.08 -17.91
C LYS A 110 -15.44 -7.44 -18.83
N PHE A 111 -14.29 -7.07 -18.28
CA PHE A 111 -13.20 -6.48 -19.06
C PHE A 111 -12.55 -7.62 -19.85
N SER A 112 -12.87 -7.72 -21.13
CA SER A 112 -12.20 -8.66 -22.04
C SER A 112 -10.95 -7.98 -22.59
N PHE A 113 -9.77 -8.49 -22.26
CA PHE A 113 -8.55 -8.09 -22.95
C PHE A 113 -8.64 -8.49 -24.43
N SER A 114 -8.10 -7.66 -25.31
CA SER A 114 -7.53 -8.13 -26.57
C SER A 114 -6.11 -8.64 -26.29
N ASP A 115 -5.68 -9.68 -27.00
CA ASP A 115 -4.29 -10.19 -27.06
C ASP A 115 -3.21 -9.12 -26.75
N GLY A 116 -2.19 -9.50 -25.98
CA GLY A 116 -1.08 -8.61 -25.63
C GLY A 116 0.11 -9.33 -25.00
N VAL A 117 1.00 -8.56 -24.36
CA VAL A 117 2.24 -9.04 -23.74
C VAL A 117 2.25 -8.65 -22.27
N ILE A 118 2.61 -9.61 -21.40
CA ILE A 118 2.93 -9.32 -20.01
C ILE A 118 4.37 -8.82 -19.94
N ASP A 119 4.54 -7.51 -19.78
CA ASP A 119 5.84 -6.85 -19.75
C ASP A 119 6.55 -7.08 -18.41
N GLN A 120 5.80 -6.95 -17.32
CA GLN A 120 6.36 -7.03 -15.98
C GLN A 120 5.38 -7.64 -14.98
N LEU A 121 5.93 -8.38 -14.02
CA LEU A 121 5.23 -8.88 -12.83
C LEU A 121 6.01 -8.47 -11.59
N THR A 122 5.36 -7.78 -10.66
CA THR A 122 5.95 -7.34 -9.39
C THR A 122 5.04 -7.78 -8.25
N ALA A 123 5.54 -8.67 -7.39
CA ALA A 123 4.85 -9.07 -6.18
C ALA A 123 5.18 -8.08 -5.04
N LYS A 124 4.15 -7.58 -4.36
CA LYS A 124 4.24 -6.82 -3.11
C LYS A 124 3.50 -7.58 -2.01
N ARG A 125 3.55 -7.08 -0.78
CA ARG A 125 2.78 -7.66 0.34
C ARG A 125 1.28 -7.58 -0.01
N ASP A 126 0.65 -8.74 -0.11
CA ASP A 126 -0.78 -8.96 -0.42
C ASP A 126 -1.26 -8.47 -1.80
N GLU A 127 -0.35 -8.12 -2.72
CA GLU A 127 -0.68 -7.62 -4.05
C GLU A 127 0.24 -8.18 -5.15
N LEU A 128 -0.32 -8.38 -6.36
CA LEU A 128 0.46 -8.63 -7.57
C LEU A 128 0.20 -7.51 -8.58
N LEU A 129 1.25 -6.83 -8.99
CA LEU A 129 1.20 -5.80 -10.03
C LEU A 129 1.67 -6.42 -11.34
N MET A 130 0.86 -6.30 -12.38
CA MET A 130 1.16 -6.75 -13.72
C MET A 130 1.13 -5.55 -14.66
N VAL A 131 2.23 -5.34 -15.39
CA VAL A 131 2.26 -4.42 -16.53
C VAL A 131 1.95 -5.25 -17.78
N PHE A 132 0.93 -4.85 -18.51
CA PHE A 132 0.45 -5.51 -19.71
C PHE A 132 0.31 -4.51 -20.86
N THR A 133 0.88 -4.82 -22.02
CA THR A 133 0.71 -4.01 -23.23
C THR A 133 -0.17 -4.75 -24.23
N ASP A 134 -1.24 -4.12 -24.68
CA ASP A 134 -2.18 -4.69 -25.66
C ASP A 134 -1.66 -4.61 -27.10
N GLN A 135 -2.38 -5.23 -28.05
CA GLN A 135 -2.10 -5.13 -29.49
C GLN A 135 -2.17 -3.70 -30.07
N GLN A 136 -2.76 -2.74 -29.36
CA GLN A 136 -2.82 -1.34 -29.76
C GLN A 136 -1.66 -0.52 -29.16
N GLU A 137 -0.66 -1.19 -28.57
CA GLU A 137 0.48 -0.58 -27.88
C GLU A 137 0.07 0.30 -26.69
N GLN A 138 -1.09 0.01 -26.06
CA GLN A 138 -1.51 0.65 -24.82
C GLN A 138 -1.05 -0.19 -23.63
N THR A 139 -0.41 0.48 -22.67
CA THR A 139 0.07 -0.17 -21.45
C THR A 139 -0.93 -0.01 -20.31
N PHE A 140 -1.16 -1.10 -19.60
CA PHE A 140 -2.06 -1.20 -18.47
C PHE A 140 -1.30 -1.72 -17.25
N LEU A 141 -1.60 -1.14 -16.10
CA LEU A 141 -1.26 -1.67 -14.79
C LEU A 141 -2.48 -2.41 -14.23
N ILE A 142 -2.35 -3.73 -14.11
CA ILE A 142 -3.35 -4.60 -13.47
C ILE A 142 -2.83 -4.92 -12.07
N THR A 143 -3.59 -4.51 -11.05
CA THR A 143 -3.26 -4.80 -9.64
C THR A 143 -4.24 -5.83 -9.11
N PHE A 144 -3.73 -6.99 -8.69
CA PHE A 144 -4.50 -8.03 -8.00
C PHE A 144 -4.44 -7.82 -6.50
N HIS A 145 -5.61 -7.77 -5.86
CA HIS A 145 -5.78 -7.44 -4.44
C HIS A 145 -6.01 -8.68 -3.59
N LYS A 146 -5.42 -8.72 -2.38
CA LYS A 146 -5.41 -9.89 -1.49
C LYS A 146 -4.91 -11.13 -2.22
N LEU A 147 -3.69 -11.02 -2.75
CA LEU A 147 -3.03 -12.09 -3.48
C LEU A 147 -2.80 -13.29 -2.56
N ILE A 148 -3.29 -14.47 -2.98
CA ILE A 148 -3.07 -15.73 -2.27
C ILE A 148 -1.85 -16.45 -2.87
N SER A 149 -1.84 -16.61 -4.19
CA SER A 149 -0.71 -17.19 -4.92
C SER A 149 -0.76 -16.81 -6.40
N PHE A 150 0.37 -16.99 -7.10
CA PHE A 150 0.39 -16.96 -8.56
C PHE A 150 1.42 -17.97 -9.08
N HIS A 151 1.11 -18.56 -10.24
CA HIS A 151 1.95 -19.55 -10.89
C HIS A 151 2.25 -19.09 -12.32
N ARG A 152 3.51 -18.77 -12.59
CA ARG A 152 4.00 -18.51 -13.94
C ARG A 152 4.47 -19.83 -14.55
N LEU A 153 3.83 -20.24 -15.65
CA LEU A 153 4.04 -21.54 -16.28
C LEU A 153 4.89 -21.46 -17.57
N SER A 154 5.18 -20.25 -18.08
CA SER A 154 6.06 -20.03 -19.23
C SER A 154 7.13 -18.94 -19.02
N SER A 155 8.16 -18.93 -19.87
CA SER A 155 9.29 -18.00 -19.83
C SER A 155 8.91 -16.55 -20.16
N ALA A 156 9.76 -15.60 -19.73
CA ALA A 156 9.60 -14.17 -19.98
C ALA A 156 9.45 -13.84 -21.48
N GLY A 157 8.48 -12.99 -21.84
CA GLY A 157 8.19 -12.58 -23.22
C GLY A 157 7.08 -13.36 -23.94
N SER A 158 6.35 -14.25 -23.26
CA SER A 158 5.25 -15.00 -23.86
C SER A 158 4.02 -14.10 -24.13
N LYS A 159 3.53 -14.10 -25.37
CA LYS A 159 2.25 -13.47 -25.76
C LYS A 159 1.10 -14.16 -25.03
N VAL A 160 0.18 -13.36 -24.51
CA VAL A 160 -1.03 -13.81 -23.84
C VAL A 160 -2.21 -13.35 -24.68
N CYS A 161 -3.10 -14.27 -24.99
CA CYS A 161 -4.26 -14.02 -25.84
C CYS A 161 -5.51 -13.71 -25.02
N ASP A 162 -5.75 -14.40 -23.90
CA ASP A 162 -6.99 -14.21 -23.13
C ASP A 162 -6.81 -14.32 -21.63
N MET A 163 -7.61 -13.55 -20.87
CA MET A 163 -7.85 -13.73 -19.44
C MET A 163 -9.23 -14.34 -19.21
N HIS A 164 -9.30 -15.45 -18.50
CA HIS A 164 -10.56 -16.06 -18.07
C HIS A 164 -10.65 -16.07 -16.54
N GLU A 165 -11.81 -15.62 -16.04
CA GLU A 165 -12.21 -15.79 -14.65
C GLU A 165 -12.80 -17.19 -14.49
N GLU A 166 -12.16 -18.03 -13.68
CA GLU A 166 -12.68 -19.34 -13.32
C GLU A 166 -13.16 -19.27 -11.87
N LYS A 167 -14.49 -19.40 -11.68
CA LYS A 167 -15.04 -19.66 -10.35
C LYS A 167 -14.63 -21.06 -9.97
N THR A 168 -13.95 -21.19 -8.85
CA THR A 168 -13.36 -22.42 -8.33
C THR A 168 -14.27 -23.64 -8.54
N SER A 169 -13.87 -24.51 -9.44
CA SER A 169 -14.10 -25.94 -9.28
C SER A 169 -12.91 -26.70 -9.82
N THR A 170 -12.16 -27.30 -8.89
CA THR A 170 -11.15 -28.35 -9.10
C THR A 170 -9.86 -27.98 -9.84
N LEU A 171 -8.95 -27.30 -9.14
CA LEU A 171 -7.51 -27.51 -9.33
C LEU A 171 -6.86 -27.72 -7.95
N SER A 172 -6.51 -28.99 -7.71
CA SER A 172 -5.72 -29.57 -6.60
C SER A 172 -5.54 -28.70 -5.34
N GLN A 173 -6.37 -29.00 -4.33
CA GLN A 173 -6.14 -28.64 -2.94
C GLN A 173 -4.81 -29.24 -2.46
N GLU A 174 -3.72 -28.49 -2.57
CA GLU A 174 -2.56 -28.72 -1.73
C GLU A 174 -2.20 -27.41 -1.01
N ASN A 175 -2.60 -27.37 0.26
CA ASN A 175 -2.05 -26.52 1.33
C ASN A 175 -2.20 -25.00 1.20
N VAL A 176 -3.44 -24.50 1.15
CA VAL A 176 -3.72 -23.11 1.53
C VAL A 176 -4.78 -23.11 2.64
N CYS A 177 -4.43 -22.62 3.83
CA CYS A 177 -5.41 -22.29 4.86
C CYS A 177 -6.21 -21.08 4.37
N ILE A 178 -7.42 -21.31 3.89
CA ILE A 178 -8.31 -20.30 3.34
C ILE A 178 -9.49 -20.11 4.29
N ASP A 179 -9.83 -18.87 4.62
CA ASP A 179 -11.10 -18.51 5.24
C ASP A 179 -12.25 -18.78 4.24
N PRO A 180 -13.22 -19.66 4.56
CA PRO A 180 -14.29 -20.05 3.64
C PRO A 180 -15.27 -18.93 3.25
N ASN A 181 -15.17 -17.73 3.84
CA ASN A 181 -16.05 -16.59 3.54
C ASN A 181 -15.47 -15.58 2.53
N GLU A 182 -14.21 -15.69 2.09
CA GLU A 182 -13.66 -14.78 1.07
C GLU A 182 -13.94 -15.30 -0.36
N ALA A 183 -14.50 -14.44 -1.21
CA ALA A 183 -14.74 -14.73 -2.62
C ALA A 183 -13.41 -14.76 -3.39
N ILE A 184 -12.81 -15.94 -3.48
CA ILE A 184 -11.53 -16.15 -4.18
C ILE A 184 -11.80 -16.48 -5.64
N THR A 185 -11.10 -15.77 -6.54
CA THR A 185 -11.20 -15.97 -7.99
C THR A 185 -9.84 -16.33 -8.55
N THR A 186 -9.81 -17.31 -9.46
CA THR A 186 -8.61 -17.64 -10.23
C THR A 186 -8.69 -16.93 -11.59
N TYR A 187 -7.68 -16.10 -11.86
CA TYR A 187 -7.50 -15.38 -13.12
C TYR A 187 -6.45 -16.12 -13.96
N CYS A 188 -6.89 -16.75 -15.04
CA CYS A 188 -6.05 -17.54 -15.93
C CYS A 188 -5.73 -16.77 -17.21
N PHE A 189 -4.44 -16.59 -17.49
CA PHE A 189 -3.91 -15.96 -18.70
C PHE A 189 -3.39 -17.04 -19.64
N LYS A 190 -3.95 -17.13 -20.85
CA LYS A 190 -3.61 -18.17 -21.84
C LYS A 190 -2.81 -17.61 -23.01
N SER A 191 -1.87 -18.39 -23.52
CA SER A 191 -1.23 -18.14 -24.83
C SER A 191 -2.22 -18.39 -25.97
N GLY A 192 -1.93 -17.92 -27.18
CA GLY A 192 -2.75 -18.16 -28.38
C GLY A 192 -2.97 -19.63 -28.75
N ASN A 193 -2.19 -20.53 -28.14
CA ASN A 193 -2.34 -21.97 -28.26
C ASN A 193 -3.31 -22.57 -27.21
N GLY A 194 -3.89 -21.75 -26.34
CA GLY A 194 -4.80 -22.15 -25.26
C GLY A 194 -4.13 -22.63 -23.97
N GLU A 195 -2.79 -22.67 -23.92
CA GLU A 195 -2.02 -23.04 -22.72
C GLU A 195 -1.99 -21.91 -21.69
N THR A 196 -2.25 -22.22 -20.42
CA THR A 196 -2.15 -21.24 -19.32
C THR A 196 -0.69 -20.83 -19.10
N VAL A 197 -0.39 -19.57 -19.33
CA VAL A 197 0.92 -18.92 -19.16
C VAL A 197 1.08 -18.39 -17.72
N LEU A 198 -0.01 -17.91 -17.14
CA LEU A 198 -0.03 -17.39 -15.77
C LEU A 198 -1.40 -17.66 -15.14
N ALA A 199 -1.40 -18.13 -13.89
CA ALA A 199 -2.58 -18.20 -13.06
C ALA A 199 -2.36 -17.32 -11.82
N VAL A 200 -3.34 -16.47 -11.50
CA VAL A 200 -3.32 -15.60 -10.31
C VAL A 200 -4.54 -15.90 -9.45
N ILE A 201 -4.32 -16.19 -8.17
CA ILE A 201 -5.38 -16.44 -7.18
C ILE A 201 -5.48 -15.21 -6.28
N ALA A 202 -6.57 -14.47 -6.41
CA ALA A 202 -6.77 -13.21 -5.69
C ALA A 202 -8.26 -12.95 -5.43
N SER A 203 -8.56 -12.05 -4.50
CA SER A 203 -9.95 -11.64 -4.20
C SER A 203 -10.56 -10.76 -5.30
N GLY A 204 -9.73 -10.06 -6.07
CA GLY A 204 -10.16 -9.07 -7.04
C GLY A 204 -8.99 -8.47 -7.81
N TYR A 205 -9.30 -7.65 -8.82
CA TYR A 205 -8.30 -6.87 -9.55
C TYR A 205 -8.82 -5.47 -9.88
N SER A 206 -7.90 -4.54 -10.11
CA SER A 206 -8.16 -3.22 -10.68
C SER A 206 -7.26 -2.98 -11.87
N VAL A 207 -7.74 -2.24 -12.87
CA VAL A 207 -6.98 -1.92 -14.09
C VAL A 207 -6.86 -0.40 -14.23
N GLU A 208 -5.64 0.06 -14.45
CA GLU A 208 -5.32 1.45 -14.78
C GLU A 208 -4.53 1.50 -16.09
N ARG A 209 -4.76 2.52 -16.93
CA ARG A 209 -3.95 2.76 -18.13
C ARG A 209 -2.78 3.68 -17.75
N ILE A 210 -1.56 3.32 -18.15
CA ILE A 210 -0.32 4.06 -17.86
C ILE A 210 0.41 4.50 -19.12
#